data_AF-A0A3S2V8R2-F1
#
_entry.id   AF-A0A3S2V8R2-F1
#
_cell.length_a   1.000
_cell.length_b   1.000
_cell.length_c   1.000
_cell.angle_alpha   90.00
_cell.angle_beta   90.00
_cell.angle_gamma   90.00
#
_symmetry.space_group_name_H-M   'P 1'
#
loop_
_entity.id
_entity.type
_entity.pdbx_description
1 polymer ?
#
loop_
_entity_poly.entity_id
_entity_poly.type
_entity_poly.pdbx_seq_one_letter_code
_entity_poly.pdbx_strand_id
1 'polypeptide(L)'
;MLPNPFDDQPAHLRAKVGLAYAVLIAANIAAWIAAFVVFANQPILMSTALLAYSFGLRHAFDADHIAAIDNVVRKLMQEGKKPYSVGLFFSLGHSTIVILASGLIAVTAAAMKDSLEEFHGLGGLIGTAVSATFLIVIGIANLFILRGVWAAFSRVRRGGKVVDEDLDALLAGRGLLARAFRRVFGVVSRSWHMYPIGFLFGLGFDTATEVALLGISATQATQGLSFWAILIFPALFTAGMTLMDTTDSVLMTGAYGWALDNPIRKLWYNLTITAASATIALFIGGLEALGLIGDKLGLEGGLWRVVGTLNDNLGEAGFAVVGIFVLAWIASVIVYRAKGYDRLEPVR
;
A
#
# COMPACT_ATOMS: atom_id res chain seq x y z
N MET A 1 19.39 -11.10 -23.68
CA MET A 1 19.38 -10.38 -22.38
C MET A 1 18.15 -10.84 -21.63
N LEU A 2 18.29 -11.39 -20.42
CA LEU A 2 17.14 -11.66 -19.57
C LEU A 2 16.45 -10.32 -19.29
N PRO A 3 15.16 -10.14 -19.65
CA PRO A 3 14.45 -8.90 -19.33
C PRO A 3 14.47 -8.69 -17.82
N ASN A 4 14.72 -7.45 -17.37
CA ASN A 4 14.73 -7.14 -15.95
C ASN A 4 13.34 -7.49 -15.38
N PRO A 5 13.25 -8.46 -14.45
CA PRO A 5 11.97 -8.96 -13.96
C PRO A 5 11.30 -8.03 -12.97
N PHE A 6 11.83 -6.82 -12.78
CA PHE A 6 11.26 -5.75 -11.96
C PHE A 6 11.21 -4.41 -12.71
N ASP A 7 11.40 -4.43 -14.03
CA ASP A 7 11.10 -3.24 -14.83
C ASP A 7 9.56 -3.11 -15.02
N ASP A 8 9.10 -1.86 -15.04
CA ASP A 8 7.68 -1.54 -15.21
C ASP A 8 7.26 -1.54 -16.69
N GLN A 9 8.05 -2.13 -17.59
CA GLN A 9 7.73 -2.16 -19.02
C GLN A 9 6.65 -3.20 -19.33
N PRO A 10 5.74 -2.90 -20.28
CA PRO A 10 4.65 -3.80 -20.65
C PRO A 10 5.10 -5.12 -21.28
N ALA A 11 6.33 -5.20 -21.78
CA ALA A 11 6.87 -6.40 -22.41
C ALA A 11 6.95 -7.57 -21.41
N HIS A 12 6.47 -8.75 -21.84
CA HIS A 12 6.52 -10.01 -21.08
C HIS A 12 5.88 -9.97 -19.69
N LEU A 13 4.87 -9.12 -19.46
CA LEU A 13 4.22 -8.93 -18.15
C LEU A 13 3.85 -10.26 -17.45
N ARG A 14 3.23 -11.21 -18.17
CA ARG A 14 2.83 -12.51 -17.60
C ARG A 14 4.01 -13.33 -17.08
N ALA A 15 5.13 -13.33 -17.83
CA ALA A 15 6.32 -14.06 -17.43
C ALA A 15 7.00 -13.40 -16.22
N LYS A 16 7.03 -12.06 -16.18
CA LYS A 16 7.57 -11.30 -15.05
C LYS A 16 6.76 -11.51 -13.77
N VAL A 17 5.43 -11.41 -13.87
CA VAL A 17 4.51 -11.71 -12.75
C VAL A 17 4.68 -13.16 -12.30
N GLY A 18 4.76 -14.12 -13.23
CA GLY A 18 4.99 -15.53 -12.91
C GLY A 18 6.31 -15.76 -12.17
N LEU A 19 7.38 -15.10 -12.60
CA LEU A 19 8.68 -15.17 -11.91
C LEU A 19 8.64 -14.54 -10.52
N ALA A 20 7.99 -13.37 -10.37
CA ALA A 20 7.81 -12.73 -9.07
C ALA A 20 7.06 -13.65 -8.09
N TYR A 21 5.95 -14.26 -8.52
CA TYR A 21 5.25 -15.25 -7.69
C TYR A 21 6.07 -16.51 -7.42
N ALA A 22 6.86 -17.00 -8.37
CA ALA A 22 7.74 -18.14 -8.13
C ALA A 22 8.75 -17.84 -7.01
N VAL A 23 9.34 -16.64 -7.02
CA VAL A 23 10.25 -16.18 -5.94
C VAL A 23 9.51 -16.04 -4.61
N LEU A 24 8.33 -15.43 -4.61
CA LEU A 24 7.53 -15.24 -3.39
C LEU A 24 7.06 -16.57 -2.78
N ILE A 25 6.62 -17.52 -3.61
CA ILE A 25 6.22 -18.86 -3.18
C ILE A 25 7.44 -19.60 -2.63
N ALA A 26 8.59 -19.54 -3.30
CA ALA A 26 9.83 -20.15 -2.81
C ALA A 26 10.26 -19.55 -1.45
N ALA A 27 10.18 -18.22 -1.29
CA ALA A 27 10.47 -17.55 -0.02
C ALA A 27 9.49 -17.96 1.09
N ASN A 28 8.20 -18.07 0.79
CA ASN A 28 7.19 -18.57 1.71
C ASN A 28 7.47 -20.01 2.15
N ILE A 29 7.75 -20.90 1.20
CA ILE A 29 8.11 -22.29 1.48
C ILE A 29 9.37 -22.34 2.36
N ALA A 30 10.40 -21.55 2.04
CA ALA A 30 11.63 -21.51 2.82
C ALA A 30 11.41 -21.04 4.26
N ALA A 31 10.61 -19.98 4.46
CA ALA A 31 10.26 -19.48 5.79
C ALA A 31 9.49 -20.52 6.62
N TRP A 32 8.53 -21.21 6.00
CA TRP A 32 7.78 -22.28 6.66
C TRP A 32 8.64 -23.51 6.95
N ILE A 33 9.52 -23.92 6.03
CA ILE A 33 10.48 -25.01 6.29
C ILE A 33 11.37 -24.66 7.47
N ALA A 34 11.88 -23.43 7.55
CA ALA A 34 12.67 -22.98 8.70
C ALA A 34 11.87 -23.08 10.01
N ALA A 35 10.61 -22.64 10.01
CA ALA A 35 9.72 -22.77 11.16
C ALA A 35 9.48 -24.23 11.55
N PHE A 36 9.21 -25.13 10.61
CA PHE A 36 9.04 -26.56 10.88
C PHE A 36 10.30 -27.20 11.42
N VAL A 37 11.46 -26.92 10.84
CA VAL A 37 12.74 -27.50 11.30
C VAL A 37 13.07 -27.05 12.73
N VAL A 38 12.85 -25.78 13.06
CA VAL A 38 13.24 -25.22 14.36
C VAL A 38 12.17 -25.45 15.45
N PHE A 39 10.88 -25.44 15.09
CA PHE A 39 9.76 -25.50 16.03
C PHE A 39 8.96 -26.81 16.00
N ALA A 40 9.38 -27.85 15.27
CA ALA A 40 8.66 -29.13 15.14
C ALA A 40 8.19 -29.72 16.48
N ASN A 41 9.04 -29.67 17.50
CA ASN A 41 8.77 -30.24 18.83
C ASN A 41 8.20 -29.21 19.82
N GLN A 42 7.82 -28.02 19.35
CA GLN A 42 7.36 -26.91 20.18
C GLN A 42 6.02 -26.38 19.66
N PRO A 43 4.89 -27.07 19.96
CA PRO A 43 3.57 -26.72 19.41
C PRO A 43 3.15 -25.28 19.67
N ILE A 44 3.52 -24.73 20.83
CA ILE A 44 3.24 -23.33 21.18
C ILE A 44 3.95 -22.39 20.20
N LEU A 45 5.26 -22.58 19.94
CA LEU A 45 6.00 -21.75 18.98
C LEU A 45 5.49 -21.91 17.55
N MET A 46 5.07 -23.12 17.16
CA MET A 46 4.45 -23.35 15.87
C MET A 46 3.14 -22.55 15.73
N SER A 47 2.32 -22.50 16.78
CA SER A 47 1.11 -21.67 16.80
C SER A 47 1.45 -20.17 16.73
N THR A 48 2.52 -19.74 17.41
CA THR A 48 3.01 -18.36 17.35
C THR A 48 3.56 -18.00 15.96
N ALA A 49 4.22 -18.95 15.28
CA ALA A 49 4.68 -18.79 13.90
C ALA A 49 3.50 -18.61 12.93
N LEU A 50 2.43 -19.38 13.12
CA LEU A 50 1.18 -19.21 12.36
C LEU A 50 0.52 -17.86 12.63
N LEU A 51 0.54 -17.37 13.88
CA LEU A 51 0.05 -16.04 14.22
C LEU A 51 0.90 -14.95 13.54
N ALA A 52 2.23 -15.04 13.58
CA ALA A 52 3.12 -14.08 12.92
C ALA A 52 2.88 -14.02 11.40
N TYR A 53 2.71 -15.17 10.75
CA TYR A 53 2.33 -15.24 9.34
C TYR A 53 0.96 -14.60 9.08
N SER A 54 -0.03 -14.90 9.92
CA SER A 54 -1.39 -14.35 9.80
C SER A 54 -1.43 -12.84 10.02
N PHE A 55 -0.59 -12.33 10.92
CA PHE A 55 -0.39 -10.90 11.12
C PHE A 55 0.20 -10.24 9.88
N GLY A 56 1.18 -10.85 9.21
CA GLY A 56 1.71 -10.34 7.94
C GLY A 56 0.66 -10.29 6.84
N LEU A 57 -0.15 -11.35 6.72
CA LEU A 57 -1.28 -11.38 5.78
C LEU A 57 -2.33 -10.30 6.09
N ARG A 58 -2.68 -10.11 7.37
CA ARG A 58 -3.65 -9.10 7.81
C ARG A 58 -3.11 -7.68 7.57
N HIS A 59 -1.86 -7.43 7.93
CA HIS A 59 -1.26 -6.10 7.85
C HIS A 59 -1.19 -5.57 6.43
N ALA A 60 -0.99 -6.44 5.44
CA ALA A 60 -1.10 -6.08 4.03
C ALA A 60 -2.46 -5.47 3.63
N PHE A 61 -3.51 -5.74 4.42
CA PHE A 61 -4.82 -5.14 4.22
C PHE A 61 -5.01 -3.83 4.98
N ASP A 62 -4.02 -3.37 5.75
CA ASP A 62 -4.12 -2.09 6.44
C ASP A 62 -4.35 -0.95 5.43
N ALA A 63 -5.16 0.01 5.85
CA ALA A 63 -5.78 0.97 4.95
C ALA A 63 -4.74 1.88 4.26
N ASP A 64 -3.64 2.17 4.97
CA ASP A 64 -2.48 2.92 4.53
C ASP A 64 -1.66 2.17 3.47
N HIS A 65 -1.44 0.86 3.62
CA HIS A 65 -0.78 -0.01 2.64
C HIS A 65 -1.54 -0.01 1.31
N ILE A 66 -2.83 -0.36 1.35
CA ILE A 66 -3.70 -0.38 0.16
C ILE A 66 -3.71 1.00 -0.48
N ALA A 67 -3.91 2.07 0.30
CA ALA A 67 -3.94 3.42 -0.23
C ALA A 67 -2.61 3.80 -0.89
N ALA A 68 -1.46 3.53 -0.26
CA ALA A 68 -0.16 3.88 -0.81
C ALA A 68 0.14 3.14 -2.13
N ILE A 69 -0.06 1.82 -2.13
CA ILE A 69 0.20 0.95 -3.29
C ILE A 69 -0.71 1.33 -4.46
N ASP A 70 -2.02 1.39 -4.25
CA ASP A 70 -3.01 1.71 -5.28
C ASP A 70 -2.73 3.04 -5.98
N ASN A 71 -2.40 4.05 -5.18
CA ASN A 71 -2.14 5.39 -5.68
C ASN A 71 -0.91 5.43 -6.59
N VAL A 72 0.14 4.68 -6.23
CA VAL A 72 1.37 4.61 -7.03
C VAL A 72 1.18 3.74 -8.27
N VAL A 73 0.51 2.59 -8.15
CA VAL A 73 0.15 1.74 -9.30
C VAL A 73 -0.63 2.56 -10.33
N ARG A 74 -1.65 3.30 -9.89
CA ARG A 74 -2.45 4.17 -10.77
C ARG A 74 -1.60 5.23 -11.45
N LYS A 75 -0.79 5.97 -10.67
CA LYS A 75 0.08 7.02 -11.21
C LYS A 75 0.98 6.47 -12.31
N LEU A 76 1.63 5.34 -12.08
CA LEU A 76 2.54 4.72 -13.06
C LEU A 76 1.80 4.15 -14.27
N MET A 77 0.59 3.59 -14.08
CA MET A 77 -0.27 3.15 -15.18
C MET A 77 -0.67 4.32 -16.12
N GLN A 78 -0.85 5.52 -15.57
CA GLN A 78 -1.11 6.74 -16.36
C GLN A 78 0.11 7.25 -17.11
N GLU A 79 1.31 6.92 -16.65
CA GLU A 79 2.57 7.15 -17.38
C GLU A 79 2.85 6.05 -18.42
N GLY A 80 1.87 5.19 -18.73
CA GLY A 80 1.98 4.12 -19.73
C GLY A 80 2.75 2.87 -19.25
N LYS A 81 3.03 2.75 -17.95
CA LYS A 81 3.78 1.62 -17.37
C LYS A 81 2.87 0.46 -16.94
N LYS A 82 3.47 -0.67 -16.55
CA LYS A 82 2.81 -1.84 -15.93
C LYS A 82 3.47 -2.16 -14.58
N PRO A 83 3.09 -1.45 -13.51
CA PRO A 83 3.82 -1.44 -12.24
C PRO A 83 3.36 -2.56 -11.28
N TYR A 84 3.51 -3.84 -11.67
CA TYR A 84 3.04 -4.98 -10.87
C TYR A 84 3.86 -5.23 -9.58
N SER A 85 5.04 -4.63 -9.46
CA SER A 85 5.97 -4.85 -8.33
C SER A 85 5.96 -3.75 -7.27
N VAL A 86 5.05 -2.76 -7.35
CA VAL A 86 4.96 -1.64 -6.40
C VAL A 86 4.83 -2.14 -4.96
N GLY A 87 3.85 -3.00 -4.71
CA GLY A 87 3.58 -3.58 -3.39
C GLY A 87 4.68 -4.52 -2.90
N LEU A 88 5.37 -5.22 -3.80
CA LEU A 88 6.56 -6.01 -3.45
C LEU A 88 7.64 -5.14 -2.83
N PHE A 89 8.02 -4.04 -3.49
CA PHE A 89 9.07 -3.18 -2.97
C PHE A 89 8.62 -2.43 -1.73
N PHE A 90 7.36 -1.99 -1.66
CA PHE A 90 6.78 -1.38 -0.48
C PHE A 90 6.89 -2.29 0.75
N SER A 91 6.33 -3.51 0.66
CA SER A 91 6.36 -4.50 1.73
C SER A 91 7.76 -4.93 2.12
N LEU A 92 8.71 -5.06 1.18
CA LEU A 92 10.11 -5.36 1.50
C LEU A 92 10.79 -4.23 2.27
N GLY A 93 10.53 -2.98 1.88
CA GLY A 93 10.99 -1.81 2.61
C GLY A 93 10.47 -1.78 4.03
N HIS A 94 9.14 -1.92 4.18
CA HIS A 94 8.46 -1.97 5.47
C HIS A 94 8.95 -3.15 6.33
N SER A 95 9.04 -4.34 5.76
CA SER A 95 9.50 -5.53 6.47
C SER A 95 10.96 -5.43 6.92
N THR A 96 11.79 -4.63 6.25
CA THR A 96 13.18 -4.39 6.68
C THR A 96 13.20 -3.78 8.09
N ILE A 97 12.39 -2.76 8.34
CA ILE A 97 12.37 -2.12 9.66
C ILE A 97 11.71 -3.02 10.71
N VAL A 98 10.69 -3.80 10.35
CA VAL A 98 10.08 -4.81 11.25
C VAL A 98 11.08 -5.89 11.66
N ILE A 99 11.89 -6.41 10.73
CA ILE A 99 12.96 -7.38 11.02
C ILE A 99 14.03 -6.77 11.91
N LEU A 100 14.48 -5.55 11.60
CA LEU A 100 15.48 -4.83 12.39
C LEU A 100 14.98 -4.56 13.82
N ALA A 101 13.74 -4.10 13.96
CA ALA A 101 13.12 -3.84 15.26
C ALA A 101 12.95 -5.14 16.05
N SER A 102 12.47 -6.22 15.42
CA SER A 102 12.36 -7.55 16.06
C SER A 102 13.72 -8.07 16.51
N GLY A 103 14.76 -7.91 15.69
CA GLY A 103 16.13 -8.27 16.03
C GLY A 103 16.72 -7.42 17.15
N LEU A 104 16.49 -6.10 17.13
CA LEU A 104 16.90 -5.19 18.18
C LEU A 104 16.24 -5.58 19.51
N ILE A 105 14.92 -5.76 19.51
CA ILE A 105 14.16 -6.23 20.66
C ILE A 105 14.64 -7.60 21.14
N ALA A 106 14.97 -8.52 20.25
CA ALA A 106 15.49 -9.83 20.65
C ALA A 106 16.82 -9.71 21.42
N VAL A 107 17.68 -8.77 21.02
CA VAL A 107 18.96 -8.51 21.70
C VAL A 107 18.75 -7.71 22.99
N THR A 108 17.90 -6.68 22.97
CA THR A 108 17.70 -5.77 24.10
C THR A 108 16.74 -6.32 25.14
N ALA A 109 15.68 -7.06 24.80
CA ALA A 109 14.84 -7.73 25.79
C ALA A 109 15.63 -8.79 26.59
N ALA A 110 16.73 -9.30 26.02
CA ALA A 110 17.69 -10.13 26.74
C ALA A 110 18.69 -9.32 27.60
N ALA A 111 18.81 -8.00 27.41
CA ALA A 111 19.88 -7.17 28.00
C ALA A 111 19.42 -5.93 28.81
N MET A 112 18.36 -5.20 28.45
CA MET A 112 17.91 -3.93 29.06
C MET A 112 16.42 -3.64 28.80
N LYS A 113 15.66 -3.24 29.84
CA LYS A 113 14.22 -2.88 29.74
C LYS A 113 13.94 -1.41 29.40
N ASP A 114 14.81 -0.48 29.75
CA ASP A 114 14.46 0.96 29.76
C ASP A 114 14.69 1.71 28.43
N SER A 115 15.40 1.12 27.46
CA SER A 115 15.79 1.80 26.21
C SER A 115 14.83 1.58 25.02
N LEU A 116 13.82 0.73 25.19
CA LEU A 116 12.90 0.35 24.11
C LEU A 116 11.75 1.34 23.93
N GLU A 117 11.27 1.96 25.02
CA GLU A 117 10.12 2.88 24.98
C GLU A 117 10.43 4.17 24.20
N GLU A 118 11.65 4.70 24.33
CA GLU A 118 12.06 5.95 23.67
C GLU A 118 12.23 5.77 22.14
N PHE A 119 12.67 4.58 21.71
CA PHE A 119 12.76 4.24 20.28
C PHE A 119 11.37 4.09 19.64
N HIS A 120 10.43 3.43 20.32
CA HIS A 120 9.04 3.31 19.84
C HIS A 120 8.38 4.68 19.69
N GLY A 121 8.54 5.60 20.66
CA GLY A 121 7.92 6.92 20.61
C GLY A 121 8.42 7.83 19.47
N LEU A 122 9.73 7.79 19.19
CA LEU A 122 10.32 8.57 18.09
C LEU A 122 10.09 7.94 16.72
N GLY A 123 10.19 6.61 16.63
CA GLY A 123 9.89 5.86 15.40
C GLY A 123 8.46 6.13 14.95
N GLY A 124 7.50 5.94 15.86
CA GLY A 124 6.08 6.10 15.53
C GLY A 124 5.74 7.49 15.02
N LEU A 125 6.18 8.53 15.72
CA LEU A 125 6.02 9.92 15.28
C LEU A 125 6.52 10.15 13.84
N ILE A 126 7.71 9.63 13.50
CA ILE A 126 8.29 9.79 12.17
C ILE A 126 7.46 9.02 11.14
N GLY A 127 7.09 7.77 11.44
CA GLY A 127 6.30 6.93 10.55
C GLY A 127 4.92 7.49 10.27
N THR A 128 4.13 7.82 11.30
CA THR A 128 2.80 8.43 11.12
C THR A 128 2.89 9.74 10.34
N ALA A 129 3.87 10.60 10.66
CA ALA A 129 4.04 11.87 9.97
C ALA A 129 4.37 11.69 8.48
N VAL A 130 5.25 10.74 8.15
CA VAL A 130 5.60 10.42 6.77
C VAL A 130 4.40 9.79 6.05
N SER A 131 3.71 8.83 6.66
CA SER A 131 2.51 8.19 6.08
C SER A 131 1.43 9.22 5.79
N ALA A 132 1.03 10.00 6.79
CA ALA A 132 -0.01 11.01 6.66
C ALA A 132 0.34 12.02 5.57
N THR A 133 1.59 12.52 5.57
CA THR A 133 2.06 13.46 4.55
C THR A 133 2.03 12.83 3.16
N PHE A 134 2.52 11.59 3.01
CA PHE A 134 2.54 10.89 1.74
C PHE A 134 1.12 10.65 1.20
N LEU A 135 0.21 10.14 2.03
CA LEU A 135 -1.18 9.87 1.69
C LEU A 135 -1.94 11.14 1.31
N ILE A 136 -1.74 12.24 2.03
CA ILE A 136 -2.32 13.55 1.70
C ILE A 136 -1.78 14.05 0.36
N VAL A 137 -0.45 14.03 0.17
CA VAL A 137 0.18 14.52 -1.06
C VAL A 137 -0.28 13.71 -2.28
N ILE A 138 -0.30 12.39 -2.18
CA ILE A 138 -0.74 11.53 -3.29
C ILE A 138 -2.25 11.63 -3.51
N GLY A 139 -3.05 11.78 -2.44
CA GLY A 139 -4.48 12.04 -2.51
C GLY A 139 -4.80 13.35 -3.24
N ILE A 140 -4.07 14.44 -2.94
CA ILE A 140 -4.18 15.71 -3.63
C ILE A 140 -3.79 15.57 -5.11
N ALA A 141 -2.66 14.92 -5.40
CA ALA A 141 -2.22 14.62 -6.76
C ALA A 141 -3.32 13.91 -7.58
N ASN A 142 -4.00 12.97 -6.94
CA ASN A 142 -5.10 12.23 -7.53
C ASN A 142 -6.37 13.03 -7.75
N LEU A 143 -6.65 14.06 -6.95
CA LEU A 143 -7.73 15.01 -7.25
C LEU A 143 -7.45 15.82 -8.53
N PHE A 144 -6.19 16.16 -8.81
CA PHE A 144 -5.83 16.83 -10.07
C PHE A 144 -6.02 15.92 -11.28
N ILE A 145 -5.59 14.66 -11.17
CA ILE A 145 -5.86 13.62 -12.16
C ILE A 145 -7.37 13.49 -12.39
N LEU A 146 -8.15 13.40 -11.30
CA LEU A 146 -9.60 13.24 -11.37
C LEU A 146 -10.28 14.37 -12.12
N ARG A 147 -9.88 15.63 -11.86
CA ARG A 147 -10.36 16.80 -12.61
C ARG A 147 -10.09 16.68 -14.10
N GLY A 148 -8.92 16.17 -14.46
CA GLY A 148 -8.55 15.98 -15.85
C GLY A 148 -9.31 14.88 -16.57
N VAL A 149 -9.42 13.71 -15.93
CA VAL A 149 -10.23 12.59 -16.43
C VAL A 149 -11.71 13.00 -16.55
N TRP A 150 -12.23 13.76 -15.58
CA TRP A 150 -13.60 14.31 -15.63
C TRP A 150 -13.80 15.27 -16.80
N ALA A 151 -12.84 16.16 -17.07
CA ALA A 151 -12.90 17.09 -18.18
C ALA A 151 -12.90 16.36 -19.53
N ALA A 152 -12.03 15.35 -19.68
CA ALA A 152 -11.98 14.49 -20.87
C ALA A 152 -13.29 13.70 -21.05
N PHE A 153 -13.81 13.08 -19.99
CA PHE A 153 -15.10 12.38 -20.02
C PHE A 153 -16.26 13.31 -20.41
N SER A 154 -16.30 14.51 -19.84
CA SER A 154 -17.30 15.54 -20.14
C SER A 154 -17.21 16.04 -21.59
N ARG A 155 -16.02 16.03 -22.21
CA ARG A 155 -15.83 16.38 -23.62
C ARG A 155 -16.38 15.29 -24.54
N VAL A 156 -16.07 14.02 -24.25
CA VAL A 156 -16.57 12.87 -25.02
C VAL A 156 -18.09 12.76 -24.93
N ARG A 157 -18.67 12.99 -23.74
CA ARG A 157 -20.14 13.02 -23.56
C ARG A 157 -20.84 14.10 -24.40
N ARG A 158 -20.12 15.16 -24.79
CA ARG A 158 -20.61 16.24 -25.66
C ARG A 158 -20.34 15.99 -27.16
N GLY A 159 -19.88 14.80 -27.54
CA GLY A 159 -19.57 14.43 -28.92
C GLY A 159 -18.18 14.86 -29.41
N GLY A 160 -17.30 15.29 -28.52
CA GLY A 160 -15.91 15.62 -28.87
C GLY A 160 -15.04 14.37 -29.09
N LYS A 161 -13.97 14.51 -29.90
CA LYS A 161 -13.01 13.42 -30.15
C LYS A 161 -12.31 12.99 -28.86
N VAL A 162 -12.07 11.68 -28.74
CA VAL A 162 -11.13 11.13 -27.76
C VAL A 162 -9.73 11.48 -28.24
N VAL A 163 -9.19 12.58 -27.75
CA VAL A 163 -7.75 12.81 -27.86
C VAL A 163 -7.14 12.01 -26.71
N ASP A 164 -6.14 11.16 -27.00
CA ASP A 164 -5.18 10.69 -26.00
C ASP A 164 -4.36 11.92 -25.56
N GLU A 165 -5.03 12.88 -24.92
CA GLU A 165 -4.40 13.95 -24.18
C GLU A 165 -3.98 13.29 -22.87
N ASP A 166 -2.82 12.65 -22.95
CA ASP A 166 -2.05 12.15 -21.82
C ASP A 166 -2.01 13.22 -20.72
N LEU A 167 -1.79 12.76 -19.50
CA LEU A 167 -1.55 13.53 -18.28
C LEU A 167 -0.71 14.82 -18.50
N ASP A 168 0.16 14.81 -19.51
CA ASP A 168 0.92 15.95 -20.02
C ASP A 168 0.09 17.16 -20.48
N ALA A 169 -1.09 16.99 -21.07
CA ALA A 169 -1.95 18.11 -21.47
C ALA A 169 -2.61 18.81 -20.26
N LEU A 170 -2.81 18.08 -19.17
CA LEU A 170 -3.32 18.59 -17.89
C LEU A 170 -2.22 19.24 -17.04
N LEU A 171 -0.99 18.71 -17.12
CA LEU A 171 0.21 19.28 -16.50
C LEU A 171 0.96 20.28 -17.41
N ALA A 172 0.47 20.51 -18.64
CA ALA A 172 1.00 21.51 -19.58
C ALA A 172 0.68 22.96 -19.17
N GLY A 173 -0.13 23.16 -18.13
CA GLY A 173 -0.29 24.47 -17.52
C GLY A 173 1.06 25.02 -17.09
N ARG A 174 1.51 26.15 -17.67
CA ARG A 174 2.84 26.75 -17.41
C ARG A 174 3.00 27.39 -16.00
N GLY A 175 2.10 27.08 -15.07
CA GLY A 175 2.06 27.68 -13.73
C GLY A 175 3.09 27.10 -12.76
N LEU A 176 3.36 27.84 -11.67
CA LEU A 176 4.22 27.40 -10.57
C LEU A 176 3.71 26.10 -9.92
N LEU A 177 2.38 25.97 -9.79
CA LEU A 177 1.73 24.77 -9.27
C LEU A 177 2.03 23.54 -10.14
N ALA A 178 1.91 23.63 -11.46
CA ALA A 178 2.20 22.51 -12.36
C ALA A 178 3.68 22.08 -12.30
N ARG A 179 4.61 23.02 -12.08
CA ARG A 179 6.04 22.74 -11.86
C ARG A 179 6.28 22.03 -10.52
N ALA A 180 5.64 22.49 -9.45
CA ALA A 180 5.70 21.84 -8.15
C ALA A 180 5.11 20.41 -8.21
N PHE A 181 3.94 20.25 -8.85
CA PHE A 181 3.32 18.96 -9.06
C PHE A 181 4.19 18.03 -9.91
N ARG A 182 4.77 18.50 -11.02
CA ARG A 182 5.69 17.67 -11.83
C ARG A 182 6.88 17.15 -11.01
N ARG A 183 7.40 17.94 -10.06
CA ARG A 183 8.49 17.52 -9.17
C ARG A 183 8.03 16.50 -8.13
N VAL A 184 6.86 16.68 -7.53
CA VAL A 184 6.27 15.73 -6.57
C VAL A 184 5.88 14.42 -7.25
N PHE A 185 5.24 14.48 -8.42
CA PHE A 185 4.98 13.31 -9.27
C PHE A 185 6.27 12.65 -9.77
N GLY A 186 7.37 13.38 -9.91
CA GLY A 186 8.66 12.81 -10.29
C GLY A 186 9.31 11.92 -9.22
N VAL A 187 8.88 12.01 -7.95
CA VAL A 187 9.50 11.29 -6.83
C VAL A 187 9.37 9.78 -6.98
N VAL A 188 8.16 9.29 -7.28
CA VAL A 188 7.89 7.85 -7.45
C VAL A 188 7.66 7.55 -8.93
N SER A 189 8.74 7.27 -9.66
CA SER A 189 8.69 7.00 -11.10
C SER A 189 8.93 5.53 -11.46
N ARG A 190 9.28 4.67 -10.50
CA ARG A 190 9.53 3.25 -10.71
C ARG A 190 9.02 2.45 -9.51
N SER A 191 8.59 1.21 -9.71
CA SER A 191 8.12 0.33 -8.61
C SER A 191 9.10 0.26 -7.44
N TRP A 192 10.41 0.16 -7.71
CA TRP A 192 11.42 0.04 -6.65
C TRP A 192 11.55 1.28 -5.75
N HIS A 193 11.10 2.47 -6.19
CA HIS A 193 11.08 3.67 -5.34
C HIS A 193 10.16 3.50 -4.14
N MET A 194 9.27 2.49 -4.14
CA MET A 194 8.44 2.17 -2.98
C MET A 194 9.20 1.51 -1.84
N TYR A 195 10.40 0.97 -2.05
CA TYR A 195 11.20 0.40 -0.97
C TYR A 195 11.52 1.43 0.14
N PRO A 196 12.14 2.59 -0.16
CA PRO A 196 12.40 3.58 0.88
C PRO A 196 11.10 4.16 1.48
N ILE A 197 10.00 4.22 0.72
CA ILE A 197 8.71 4.67 1.24
C ILE A 197 8.16 3.65 2.25
N GLY A 198 8.15 2.37 1.90
CA GLY A 198 7.73 1.30 2.79
C GLY A 198 8.59 1.24 4.06
N PHE A 199 9.91 1.44 3.93
CA PHE A 199 10.80 1.52 5.09
C PHE A 199 10.40 2.65 6.05
N LEU A 200 10.04 3.81 5.53
CA LEU A 200 9.59 4.94 6.35
C LEU A 200 8.20 4.68 6.95
N PHE A 201 7.31 3.98 6.24
CA PHE A 201 6.00 3.60 6.75
C PHE A 201 6.11 2.63 7.94
N GLY A 202 6.97 1.61 7.84
CA GLY A 202 7.18 0.66 8.93
C GLY A 202 7.92 1.23 10.15
N LEU A 203 8.37 2.49 10.12
CA LEU A 203 8.82 3.19 11.34
C LEU A 203 7.65 3.54 12.26
N GLY A 204 6.42 3.61 11.72
CA GLY A 204 5.22 3.98 12.45
C GLY A 204 4.97 3.08 13.65
N PHE A 205 5.20 1.77 13.52
CA PHE A 205 4.85 0.77 14.55
C PHE A 205 3.43 0.96 15.13
N ASP A 206 2.53 1.62 14.40
CA ASP A 206 1.24 2.09 14.89
C ASP A 206 0.16 1.01 14.73
N THR A 207 0.49 -0.12 14.09
CA THR A 207 -0.48 -1.18 13.84
C THR A 207 -0.42 -2.26 14.91
N ALA A 208 -1.59 -2.74 15.30
CA ALA A 208 -1.72 -3.80 16.30
C ALA A 208 -0.95 -5.07 15.92
N THR A 209 -0.78 -5.34 14.62
CA THR A 209 -0.09 -6.53 14.13
C THR A 209 1.43 -6.42 14.26
N GLU A 210 2.03 -5.25 13.98
CA GLU A 210 3.46 -4.99 14.21
C GLU A 210 3.77 -5.03 15.71
N VAL A 211 2.99 -4.33 16.53
CA VAL A 211 3.17 -4.31 17.99
C VAL A 211 3.06 -5.73 18.56
N ALA A 212 2.09 -6.52 18.10
CA ALA A 212 1.95 -7.92 18.52
C ALA A 212 3.17 -8.78 18.10
N LEU A 213 3.70 -8.58 16.89
CA LEU A 213 4.89 -9.30 16.41
C LEU A 213 6.15 -8.93 17.20
N LEU A 214 6.35 -7.64 17.50
CA LEU A 214 7.43 -7.17 18.35
C LEU A 214 7.30 -7.72 19.77
N GLY A 215 6.06 -7.78 20.30
CA GLY A 215 5.75 -8.41 21.59
C GLY A 215 6.03 -9.92 21.62
N ILE A 216 5.74 -10.64 20.53
CA ILE A 216 6.15 -12.04 20.33
C ILE A 216 7.67 -12.14 20.41
N SER A 217 8.39 -11.32 19.65
CA SER A 217 9.86 -11.33 19.61
C SER A 217 10.47 -11.05 20.99
N ALA A 218 9.94 -10.06 21.72
CA ALA A 218 10.35 -9.75 23.09
C ALA A 218 10.10 -10.92 24.06
N THR A 219 8.89 -11.47 24.04
CA THR A 219 8.48 -12.57 24.92
C THR A 219 9.37 -13.78 24.70
N GLN A 220 9.59 -14.15 23.43
CA GLN A 220 10.43 -15.29 23.07
C GLN A 220 11.91 -15.07 23.43
N ALA A 221 12.43 -13.85 23.30
CA ALA A 221 13.76 -13.50 23.78
C ALA A 221 13.91 -13.73 25.29
N THR A 222 12.95 -13.27 26.09
CA THR A 222 12.98 -13.47 27.56
C THR A 222 12.84 -14.93 27.98
N GLN A 223 12.23 -15.77 27.13
CA GLN A 223 12.13 -17.22 27.35
C GLN A 223 13.41 -17.98 26.95
N GLY A 224 14.47 -17.27 26.55
CA GLY A 224 15.78 -17.85 26.21
C GLY A 224 15.85 -18.46 24.80
N LEU A 225 14.91 -18.11 23.93
CA LEU A 225 14.88 -18.58 22.56
C LEU A 225 16.05 -17.95 21.78
N SER A 226 16.73 -18.75 20.95
CA SER A 226 17.92 -18.25 20.23
C SER A 226 17.56 -17.10 19.28
N PHE A 227 18.47 -16.14 19.12
CA PHE A 227 18.31 -14.98 18.22
C PHE A 227 17.84 -15.38 16.81
N TRP A 228 18.48 -16.39 16.21
CA TRP A 228 18.14 -16.87 14.86
C TRP A 228 16.73 -17.44 14.75
N ALA A 229 16.27 -18.11 15.81
CA ALA A 229 14.94 -18.68 15.82
C ALA A 229 13.87 -17.60 16.07
N ILE A 230 14.18 -16.52 16.79
CA ILE A 230 13.27 -15.36 16.92
C ILE A 230 13.06 -14.69 15.56
N LEU A 231 14.09 -14.56 14.72
CA LEU A 231 13.98 -13.95 13.39
C LEU A 231 13.07 -14.73 12.42
N ILE A 232 12.67 -15.96 12.74
CA ILE A 232 11.69 -16.71 11.95
C ILE A 232 10.32 -16.03 11.98
N PHE A 233 9.92 -15.42 13.11
CA PHE A 233 8.62 -14.73 13.23
C PHE A 233 8.50 -13.53 12.26
N PRO A 234 9.41 -12.54 12.26
CA PRO A 234 9.33 -11.45 11.28
C PRO A 234 9.59 -11.91 9.84
N ALA A 235 10.33 -13.00 9.62
CA ALA A 235 10.46 -13.59 8.28
C ALA A 235 9.13 -14.15 7.75
N LEU A 236 8.35 -14.83 8.61
CA LEU A 236 7.00 -15.31 8.26
C LEU A 236 6.02 -14.16 8.05
N PHE A 237 6.07 -13.13 8.91
CA PHE A 237 5.30 -11.89 8.71
C PHE A 237 5.59 -11.25 7.35
N THR A 238 6.88 -11.11 7.02
CA THR A 238 7.35 -10.59 5.73
C THR A 238 6.83 -11.44 4.56
N ALA A 239 6.90 -12.77 4.69
CA ALA A 239 6.46 -13.70 3.66
C ALA A 239 4.95 -13.59 3.36
N GLY A 240 4.14 -13.41 4.40
CA GLY A 240 2.71 -13.16 4.28
C GLY A 240 2.41 -11.79 3.64
N MET A 241 3.01 -10.72 4.17
CA MET A 241 2.74 -9.36 3.68
C MET A 241 3.17 -9.18 2.22
N THR A 242 4.40 -9.58 1.88
CA THR A 242 4.93 -9.43 0.52
C THR A 242 4.11 -10.18 -0.52
N LEU A 243 3.51 -11.32 -0.16
CA LEU A 243 2.59 -12.04 -1.03
C LEU A 243 1.31 -11.24 -1.31
N MET A 244 0.72 -10.64 -0.29
CA MET A 244 -0.55 -9.94 -0.37
C MET A 244 -0.40 -8.57 -1.04
N ASP A 245 0.58 -7.77 -0.64
CA ASP A 245 0.87 -6.45 -1.26
C ASP A 245 1.26 -6.58 -2.74
N THR A 246 2.01 -7.64 -3.10
CA THR A 246 2.31 -7.93 -4.52
C THR A 246 1.04 -8.31 -5.26
N THR A 247 0.16 -9.10 -4.63
CA THR A 247 -1.11 -9.50 -5.24
C THR A 247 -2.02 -8.30 -5.47
N ASP A 248 -2.08 -7.37 -4.52
CA ASP A 248 -2.79 -6.10 -4.68
C ASP A 248 -2.29 -5.32 -5.92
N SER A 249 -0.97 -5.14 -6.03
CA SER A 249 -0.37 -4.47 -7.20
C SER A 249 -0.66 -5.16 -8.54
N VAL A 250 -0.64 -6.50 -8.56
CA VAL A 250 -0.95 -7.29 -9.76
C VAL A 250 -2.41 -7.15 -10.14
N LEU A 251 -3.33 -7.29 -9.17
CA LEU A 251 -4.77 -7.14 -9.36
C LEU A 251 -5.10 -5.74 -9.86
N MET A 252 -4.51 -4.71 -9.26
CA MET A 252 -4.73 -3.33 -9.67
C MET A 252 -4.14 -3.04 -11.05
N THR A 253 -2.92 -3.48 -11.33
CA THR A 253 -2.33 -3.38 -12.68
C THR A 253 -3.21 -4.07 -13.74
N GLY A 254 -3.80 -5.22 -13.40
CA GLY A 254 -4.74 -5.97 -14.24
C GLY A 254 -6.08 -5.24 -14.43
N ALA A 255 -6.71 -4.78 -13.35
CA ALA A 255 -7.98 -4.08 -13.37
C ALA A 255 -7.92 -2.79 -14.20
N TYR A 256 -6.84 -2.00 -14.05
CA TYR A 256 -6.58 -0.83 -14.89
C TYR A 256 -6.25 -1.20 -16.34
N GLY A 257 -5.59 -2.35 -16.57
CA GLY A 257 -5.25 -2.83 -17.91
C GLY A 257 -6.44 -3.34 -18.73
N TRP A 258 -7.42 -3.96 -18.08
CA TRP A 258 -8.62 -4.53 -18.74
C TRP A 258 -9.56 -3.46 -19.34
N ALA A 259 -9.51 -2.23 -18.84
CA ALA A 259 -10.37 -1.14 -19.32
C ALA A 259 -10.00 -0.60 -20.73
N LEU A 260 -9.03 -1.20 -21.42
CA LEU A 260 -8.43 -0.67 -22.66
C LEU A 260 -9.20 -0.95 -23.96
N ASP A 261 -10.20 -1.85 -23.96
CA ASP A 261 -10.92 -2.22 -25.20
C ASP A 261 -11.98 -1.20 -25.65
N ASN A 262 -12.38 -0.27 -24.78
CA ASN A 262 -13.32 0.80 -25.13
C ASN A 262 -12.88 2.12 -24.48
N PRO A 263 -12.57 3.18 -25.25
CA PRO A 263 -12.05 4.45 -24.71
C PRO A 263 -12.96 5.12 -23.67
N ILE A 264 -14.28 4.96 -23.82
CA ILE A 264 -15.28 5.53 -22.91
C ILE A 264 -15.33 4.72 -21.61
N ARG A 265 -15.20 3.39 -21.72
CA ARG A 265 -15.03 2.50 -20.58
C ARG A 265 -13.78 2.88 -19.78
N LYS A 266 -12.64 3.03 -20.46
CA LYS A 266 -11.38 3.49 -19.86
C LYS A 266 -11.57 4.76 -19.04
N LEU A 267 -12.21 5.79 -19.61
CA LEU A 267 -12.49 7.06 -18.92
C LEU A 267 -13.40 6.88 -17.70
N TRP A 268 -14.48 6.12 -17.81
CA TRP A 268 -15.42 5.90 -16.70
C TRP A 268 -14.79 5.12 -15.54
N TYR A 269 -14.08 4.03 -15.83
CA TYR A 269 -13.37 3.26 -14.82
C TYR A 269 -12.27 4.08 -14.16
N ASN A 270 -11.46 4.80 -14.95
CA ASN A 270 -10.44 5.69 -14.41
C ASN A 270 -11.07 6.74 -13.49
N LEU A 271 -12.23 7.31 -13.86
CA LEU A 271 -12.92 8.28 -13.03
C LEU A 271 -13.36 7.68 -11.67
N THR A 272 -14.03 6.53 -11.69
CA THR A 272 -14.54 5.91 -10.45
C THR A 272 -13.41 5.52 -9.51
N ILE A 273 -12.40 4.82 -10.02
CA ILE A 273 -11.30 4.31 -9.18
C ILE A 273 -10.42 5.48 -8.70
N THR A 274 -10.16 6.48 -9.55
CA THR A 274 -9.39 7.68 -9.16
C THR A 274 -10.11 8.44 -8.04
N ALA A 275 -11.44 8.57 -8.11
CA ALA A 275 -12.23 9.24 -7.08
C ALA A 275 -12.27 8.45 -5.76
N ALA A 276 -12.47 7.13 -5.83
CA ALA A 276 -12.48 6.27 -4.65
C ALA A 276 -11.13 6.33 -3.92
N SER A 277 -10.04 6.09 -4.65
CA SER A 277 -8.70 6.02 -4.07
C SER A 277 -8.17 7.40 -3.63
N ALA A 278 -8.54 8.51 -4.29
CA ALA A 278 -8.26 9.87 -3.78
C ALA A 278 -9.00 10.16 -2.47
N THR A 279 -10.29 9.79 -2.39
CA THR A 279 -11.11 9.98 -1.17
C THR A 279 -10.51 9.19 -0.01
N ILE A 280 -10.17 7.92 -0.23
CA ILE A 280 -9.61 7.03 0.80
C ILE A 280 -8.26 7.56 1.30
N ALA A 281 -7.35 7.94 0.40
CA ALA A 281 -6.04 8.47 0.80
C ALA A 281 -6.13 9.78 1.60
N LEU A 282 -7.00 10.70 1.19
CA LEU A 282 -7.21 11.95 1.92
C LEU A 282 -7.92 11.74 3.26
N PHE A 283 -8.81 10.75 3.32
CA PHE A 283 -9.51 10.40 4.55
C PHE A 283 -8.55 9.77 5.56
N ILE A 284 -7.79 8.74 5.16
CA ILE A 284 -6.82 8.05 6.03
C ILE A 284 -5.69 9.00 6.43
N GLY A 285 -5.00 9.61 5.45
CA GLY A 285 -3.90 10.54 5.76
C GLY A 285 -4.37 11.77 6.55
N GLY A 286 -5.61 12.22 6.33
CA GLY A 286 -6.23 13.27 7.13
C GLY A 286 -6.52 12.85 8.57
N LEU A 287 -7.03 11.63 8.79
CA LEU A 287 -7.24 11.07 10.11
C LEU A 287 -5.92 10.86 10.86
N GLU A 288 -4.90 10.29 10.22
CA GLU A 288 -3.56 10.12 10.80
C GLU A 288 -2.95 11.47 11.18
N ALA A 289 -3.02 12.47 10.29
CA ALA A 289 -2.52 13.82 10.58
C ALA A 289 -3.27 14.47 11.75
N LEU A 290 -4.59 14.35 11.80
CA LEU A 290 -5.39 14.88 12.91
C LEU A 290 -5.09 14.14 14.22
N GLY A 291 -4.96 12.81 14.20
CA GLY A 291 -4.57 12.01 15.36
C GLY A 291 -3.24 12.50 15.92
N LEU A 292 -2.23 12.64 15.05
CA LEU A 292 -0.90 13.11 15.42
C LEU A 292 -0.90 14.53 16.04
N ILE A 293 -1.71 15.44 15.49
CA ILE A 293 -1.88 16.80 16.03
C ILE A 293 -2.58 16.75 17.39
N GLY A 294 -3.64 15.95 17.51
CA GLY A 294 -4.40 15.78 18.75
C GLY A 294 -3.51 15.30 19.89
N ASP A 295 -2.72 14.26 19.62
CA ASP A 295 -1.82 13.64 20.60
C ASP A 295 -0.70 14.58 21.04
N LYS A 296 -0.07 15.31 20.10
CA LYS A 296 1.04 16.22 20.43
C LYS A 296 0.62 17.51 21.11
N LEU A 297 -0.58 18.00 20.85
CA LEU A 297 -1.11 19.22 21.45
C LEU A 297 -1.97 18.94 22.69
N GLY A 298 -2.17 17.68 23.07
CA GLY A 298 -3.01 17.29 24.21
C GLY A 298 -4.45 17.76 24.06
N LEU A 299 -4.98 17.73 22.83
CA LEU A 299 -6.29 18.30 22.55
C LEU A 299 -7.39 17.33 22.93
N GLU A 300 -8.17 17.71 23.93
CA GLU A 300 -9.30 16.91 24.41
C GLU A 300 -10.64 17.48 23.92
N GLY A 301 -11.60 16.60 23.61
CA GLY A 301 -12.93 17.01 23.18
C GLY A 301 -13.68 15.92 22.40
N GLY A 302 -14.96 16.17 22.09
CA GLY A 302 -15.79 15.21 21.37
C GLY A 302 -15.24 14.85 19.97
N LEU A 303 -14.71 15.85 19.25
CA LEU A 303 -14.12 15.67 17.92
C LEU A 303 -12.83 14.83 17.99
N TRP A 304 -11.92 15.15 18.91
CA TRP A 304 -10.66 14.42 19.08
C TRP A 304 -10.86 12.97 19.54
N ARG A 305 -11.88 12.72 20.37
CA ARG A 305 -12.26 11.35 20.75
C ARG A 305 -12.73 10.53 19.56
N VAL A 306 -13.51 11.12 18.65
CA VAL A 306 -13.94 10.46 17.42
C VAL A 306 -12.76 10.19 16.51
N VAL A 307 -11.85 11.15 16.33
CA VAL A 307 -10.62 10.97 15.54
C VAL A 307 -9.77 9.84 16.12
N GLY A 308 -9.48 9.86 17.43
CA GLY A 308 -8.72 8.79 18.09
C GLY A 308 -9.38 7.42 17.92
N THR A 309 -10.69 7.32 18.17
CA THR A 309 -11.42 6.05 17.98
C THR A 309 -11.36 5.56 16.53
N LEU A 310 -11.47 6.46 15.54
CA LEU A 310 -11.36 6.08 14.14
C LEU A 310 -9.93 5.63 13.79
N ASN A 311 -8.91 6.33 14.30
CA ASN A 311 -7.50 6.03 14.09
C ASN A 311 -7.13 4.65 14.66
N ASP A 312 -7.55 4.36 15.89
CA ASP A 312 -7.33 3.05 16.55
C ASP A 312 -7.95 1.89 15.75
N ASN A 313 -9.05 2.16 15.05
CA ASN A 313 -9.75 1.17 14.21
C ASN A 313 -9.27 1.18 12.75
N LEU A 314 -8.34 2.04 12.33
CA LEU A 314 -7.88 2.06 10.92
C LEU A 314 -7.24 0.73 10.51
N GLY A 315 -6.50 0.07 11.41
CA GLY A 315 -5.96 -1.28 11.21
C GLY A 315 -7.02 -2.40 11.16
N GLU A 316 -8.28 -2.10 11.49
CA GLU A 316 -9.43 -3.00 11.26
C GLU A 316 -10.26 -2.55 10.05
N ALA A 317 -10.20 -1.25 9.71
CA ALA A 317 -10.89 -0.64 8.59
C ALA A 317 -10.34 -1.05 7.23
N GLY A 318 -9.18 -1.69 7.17
CA GLY A 318 -8.59 -2.26 5.96
C GLY A 318 -9.55 -3.13 5.13
N PHE A 319 -10.26 -4.06 5.78
CA PHE A 319 -11.29 -4.87 5.11
C PHE A 319 -12.47 -4.04 4.60
N ALA A 320 -12.83 -2.97 5.30
CA ALA A 320 -13.86 -2.03 4.84
C ALA A 320 -13.38 -1.25 3.62
N VAL A 321 -12.10 -0.86 3.56
CA VAL A 321 -11.48 -0.21 2.38
C VAL A 321 -11.52 -1.13 1.16
N VAL A 322 -11.09 -2.40 1.30
CA VAL A 322 -11.23 -3.40 0.22
C VAL A 322 -12.69 -3.54 -0.21
N GLY A 323 -13.61 -3.64 0.77
CA GLY A 323 -15.05 -3.72 0.52
C GLY A 323 -15.56 -2.51 -0.27
N ILE A 324 -15.14 -1.29 0.07
CA ILE A 324 -15.48 -0.06 -0.65
C ILE A 324 -14.95 -0.11 -2.09
N PHE A 325 -13.71 -0.56 -2.32
CA PHE A 325 -13.17 -0.69 -3.67
C PHE A 325 -13.94 -1.71 -4.50
N VAL A 326 -14.22 -2.89 -3.95
CA VAL A 326 -14.99 -3.94 -4.63
C VAL A 326 -16.41 -3.45 -4.93
N LEU A 327 -17.08 -2.82 -3.97
CA LEU A 327 -18.43 -2.28 -4.15
C LEU A 327 -18.43 -1.13 -5.16
N ALA A 328 -17.47 -0.21 -5.09
CA ALA A 328 -17.32 0.87 -6.06
C ALA A 328 -17.07 0.33 -7.47
N TRP A 329 -16.27 -0.74 -7.60
CA TRP A 329 -16.02 -1.42 -8.87
C TRP A 329 -17.28 -2.08 -9.42
N ILE A 330 -17.98 -2.88 -8.61
CA ILE A 330 -19.26 -3.52 -9.00
C ILE A 330 -20.30 -2.45 -9.38
N ALA A 331 -20.47 -1.41 -8.56
CA ALA A 331 -21.39 -0.32 -8.83
C ALA A 331 -21.01 0.42 -10.12
N SER A 332 -19.72 0.64 -10.38
CA SER A 332 -19.24 1.22 -11.63
C SER A 332 -19.62 0.39 -12.84
N VAL A 333 -19.44 -0.94 -12.76
CA VAL A 333 -19.81 -1.89 -13.83
C VAL A 333 -21.33 -1.85 -14.08
N ILE A 334 -22.14 -1.86 -13.01
CA ILE A 334 -23.60 -1.82 -13.09
C ILE A 334 -24.06 -0.50 -13.72
N VAL A 335 -23.57 0.64 -13.23
CA VAL A 335 -23.94 1.97 -13.75
C VAL A 335 -23.51 2.14 -15.20
N TYR A 336 -22.34 1.63 -15.56
CA TYR A 336 -21.83 1.66 -16.94
C TYR A 336 -22.77 0.93 -17.90
N ARG A 337 -23.22 -0.28 -17.53
CA ARG A 337 -24.20 -1.06 -18.31
C ARG A 337 -25.59 -0.43 -18.31
N ALA A 338 -26.08 0.02 -17.15
CA ALA A 338 -27.42 0.59 -17.01
C ALA A 338 -27.58 1.93 -17.77
N LYS A 339 -26.53 2.76 -17.82
CA LYS A 339 -26.54 4.01 -18.59
C LYS A 339 -26.27 3.82 -20.08
N GLY A 340 -26.09 2.58 -20.54
CA GLY A 340 -25.90 2.26 -21.95
C GLY A 340 -24.68 2.93 -22.57
N TYR A 341 -23.64 3.22 -21.78
CA TYR A 341 -22.40 3.80 -22.28
C TYR A 341 -21.66 2.87 -23.26
N ASP A 342 -22.02 1.59 -23.28
CA ASP A 342 -21.65 0.62 -24.32
C ASP A 342 -22.07 1.05 -25.73
N ARG A 343 -23.12 1.87 -25.85
CA ARG A 343 -23.72 2.31 -27.13
C ARG A 343 -23.21 3.68 -27.60
N LEU A 344 -22.33 4.32 -26.83
CA LEU A 344 -21.70 5.57 -27.26
C LEU A 344 -20.62 5.23 -28.28
N GLU A 345 -20.92 5.40 -29.57
CA GLU A 345 -19.91 5.28 -30.62
C GLU A 345 -18.99 6.51 -30.58
N PRO A 346 -17.66 6.35 -30.46
CA PRO A 346 -16.74 7.45 -30.66
C PRO A 346 -16.83 7.88 -32.13
N VAL A 347 -17.12 9.15 -32.39
CA VAL A 347 -16.95 9.72 -33.73
C VAL A 347 -15.45 9.66 -34.05
N ARG A 348 -15.06 8.81 -35.01
CA ARG A 348 -13.67 8.65 -35.48
C ARG A 348 -13.11 9.95 -36.05
#